data_AF-A0A7K9F6T5-F1
#
_entry.id   AF-A0A7K9F6T5-F1
#
_cell.length_a   1.000
_cell.length_b   1.000
_cell.length_c   1.000
_cell.angle_alpha   90.00
_cell.angle_beta   90.00
_cell.angle_gamma   90.00
#
_symmetry.space_group_name_H-M   'P 1'
#
loop_
_entity.id
_entity.type
_entity.pdbx_description
1 polymer ?
#
loop_
_entity_poly.entity_id
_entity_poly.type
_entity_poly.pdbx_seq_one_letter_code
_entity_poly.pdbx_strand_id
1 'polypeptide(L)'
;FDAAVIASRLRQMGDRCNMDFERVSSEALAEVLKGEKLKLPSRWLQMEKFGAAVDSLSRSWSDRNPELVYERAFLCVSAKLLMYLFKKVPAMVDPSYVIRAINGNSQVRNYIEAHGGWVRMRR
;
A
#
# COMPACT_ATOMS: atom_id res chain seq x y z
N PHE A 1 -7.51 -1.17 18.20
CA PHE A 1 -7.85 0.11 17.55
C PHE A 1 -9.11 -0.08 16.70
N ASP A 2 -9.92 0.97 16.56
CA ASP A 2 -11.13 0.94 15.72
C ASP A 2 -10.76 0.82 14.23
N ALA A 3 -11.28 -0.22 13.58
CA ALA A 3 -11.03 -0.50 12.16
C ALA A 3 -11.53 0.63 11.24
N ALA A 4 -12.63 1.30 11.59
CA ALA A 4 -13.17 2.42 10.81
C ALA A 4 -12.25 3.64 10.86
N VAL A 5 -11.63 3.90 12.02
CA VAL A 5 -10.65 4.99 12.18
C VAL A 5 -9.41 4.73 11.33
N ILE A 6 -8.87 3.51 11.35
CA ILE A 6 -7.71 3.12 10.54
C ILE A 6 -8.04 3.22 9.05
N ALA A 7 -9.19 2.68 8.63
CA ALA A 7 -9.62 2.71 7.23
C ALA A 7 -9.81 4.15 6.72
N SER A 8 -10.41 5.03 7.52
CA SER A 8 -10.56 6.45 7.20
C SER A 8 -9.19 7.14 7.06
N ARG A 9 -8.23 6.85 7.95
CA ARG A 9 -6.88 7.42 7.90
C ARG A 9 -6.12 6.98 6.65
N LEU A 10 -6.11 5.68 6.38
CA LEU A 10 -5.46 5.11 5.20
C LEU A 10 -6.07 5.69 3.92
N ARG A 11 -7.40 5.83 3.86
CA ARG A 11 -8.06 6.49 2.73
C ARG A 11 -7.55 7.91 2.53
N GLN A 12 -7.54 8.73 3.57
CA GLN A 12 -7.03 10.11 3.49
C GLN A 12 -5.56 10.19 3.07
N MET A 13 -4.72 9.22 3.48
CA MET A 13 -3.32 9.14 3.05
C MET A 13 -3.21 8.73 1.58
N GLY A 14 -3.98 7.73 1.16
CA GLY A 14 -4.06 7.30 -0.24
C GLY A 14 -4.53 8.41 -1.17
N ASP A 15 -5.48 9.24 -0.74
CA ASP A 15 -5.97 10.39 -1.53
C ASP A 15 -4.90 11.47 -1.74
N ARG A 16 -3.90 11.57 -0.84
CA ARG A 16 -2.75 12.46 -1.01
C ARG A 16 -1.66 11.89 -1.90
N CYS A 17 -1.66 10.58 -2.12
CA CYS A 17 -0.72 9.95 -3.02
C CYS A 17 -1.04 10.39 -4.45
N ASN A 18 -0.13 11.09 -5.11
CA ASN A 18 -0.32 11.63 -6.45
C ASN A 18 0.21 10.71 -7.56
N MET A 19 0.74 9.51 -7.22
CA MET A 19 1.24 8.57 -8.23
C MET A 19 0.13 8.11 -9.18
N ASP A 20 0.39 8.23 -10.48
CA ASP A 20 -0.51 7.74 -11.52
C ASP A 20 -0.15 6.29 -11.87
N PHE A 21 -0.85 5.32 -11.28
CA PHE A 21 -0.59 3.89 -11.51
C PHE A 21 -0.87 3.41 -12.93
N GLU A 22 -1.59 4.18 -13.75
CA GLU A 22 -1.73 3.87 -15.18
C GLU A 22 -0.45 4.19 -15.95
N ARG A 23 0.34 5.15 -15.46
CA ARG A 23 1.59 5.62 -16.08
C ARG A 23 2.85 5.07 -15.41
N VAL A 24 2.75 4.60 -14.17
CA VAL A 24 3.87 3.97 -13.48
C VAL A 24 4.16 2.63 -14.14
N SER A 25 5.22 2.60 -14.95
CA SER A 25 5.83 1.37 -15.43
C SER A 25 6.70 0.79 -14.32
N SER A 26 6.10 -0.07 -13.50
CA SER A 26 6.80 -0.85 -12.48
C SER A 26 6.57 -2.33 -12.73
N GLU A 27 7.65 -3.10 -12.83
CA GLU A 27 7.58 -4.56 -12.95
C GLU A 27 6.82 -5.17 -11.77
N ALA A 28 7.01 -4.65 -10.56
CA ALA A 28 6.28 -5.10 -9.38
C ALA A 28 4.76 -4.82 -9.48
N LEU A 29 4.36 -3.67 -10.04
CA LEU A 29 2.94 -3.38 -10.31
C LEU A 29 2.38 -4.32 -11.39
N ALA A 30 3.14 -4.57 -12.46
CA ALA A 30 2.75 -5.49 -13.51
C ALA A 30 2.57 -6.92 -12.97
N GLU A 31 3.42 -7.36 -12.06
CA GLU A 31 3.33 -8.68 -11.43
C GLU A 31 2.08 -8.84 -10.56
N VAL A 32 1.68 -7.80 -9.83
CA VAL A 32 0.42 -7.78 -9.07
C VAL A 32 -0.79 -7.93 -10.00
N LEU A 33 -0.78 -7.23 -11.13
CA LEU A 33 -1.86 -7.27 -12.14
C LEU A 33 -1.87 -8.60 -12.91
N LYS A 34 -0.71 -9.18 -13.23
CA LYS A 34 -0.60 -10.48 -13.92
C LYS A 34 -1.16 -11.66 -13.13
N GLY A 35 -1.21 -11.55 -11.80
CA GLY A 35 -1.82 -12.58 -10.93
C GLY A 35 -3.26 -12.93 -11.32
N GLU A 36 -3.98 -12.02 -11.97
CA GLU A 36 -5.31 -12.25 -12.54
C GLU A 36 -5.30 -13.24 -13.72
N LYS A 37 -4.34 -13.08 -14.63
CA LYS A 37 -4.33 -13.81 -15.91
C LYS A 37 -4.03 -15.29 -15.77
N LEU A 38 -3.27 -15.69 -14.75
CA LEU A 38 -2.89 -17.10 -14.57
C LEU A 38 -3.96 -17.96 -13.88
N LYS A 39 -5.07 -17.39 -13.38
CA LYS A 39 -6.11 -18.09 -12.58
C LYS A 39 -5.59 -18.92 -11.38
N LEU A 40 -4.30 -18.79 -11.07
CA LEU A 40 -3.59 -19.46 -10.00
C LEU A 40 -2.51 -18.49 -9.51
N PRO A 41 -2.86 -17.71 -8.50
CA PRO A 41 -1.99 -17.60 -7.36
C PRO A 41 -2.79 -18.00 -6.13
N SER A 42 -2.19 -18.78 -5.22
CA SER A 42 -2.71 -18.82 -3.87
C SER A 42 -2.88 -17.37 -3.36
N ARG A 43 -3.91 -17.10 -2.55
CA ARG A 43 -4.15 -15.76 -1.95
C ARG A 43 -2.87 -15.19 -1.30
N TRP A 44 -2.00 -16.08 -0.83
CA TRP A 44 -0.67 -15.80 -0.31
C TRP A 44 0.28 -15.17 -1.34
N LEU A 45 0.39 -15.72 -2.55
CA LEU A 45 1.30 -15.17 -3.57
C LEU A 45 0.87 -13.77 -4.04
N GLN A 46 -0.44 -13.52 -4.16
CA GLN A 46 -0.94 -12.16 -4.45
C GLN A 46 -0.61 -11.17 -3.35
N MET A 47 -0.66 -11.61 -2.10
CA MET A 47 -0.32 -10.79 -0.96
C MET A 47 1.17 -10.44 -0.91
N GLU A 48 2.05 -11.38 -1.22
CA GLU A 48 3.50 -11.12 -1.31
C GLU A 48 3.81 -10.15 -2.44
N LYS A 49 3.21 -10.35 -3.63
CA LYS A 49 3.34 -9.42 -4.75
C LYS A 49 2.84 -8.02 -4.41
N PHE A 50 1.71 -7.92 -3.71
CA PHE A 50 1.19 -6.65 -3.22
C PHE A 50 2.21 -5.95 -2.31
N GLY A 51 2.75 -6.67 -1.32
CA GLY A 51 3.76 -6.13 -0.41
C GLY A 51 5.03 -5.67 -1.14
N ALA A 52 5.53 -6.46 -2.08
CA ALA A 52 6.70 -6.12 -2.89
C ALA A 52 6.46 -4.89 -3.78
N ALA A 53 5.27 -4.79 -4.39
CA ALA A 53 4.90 -3.61 -5.16
C ALA A 53 4.81 -2.36 -4.29
N VAL A 54 4.19 -2.46 -3.11
CA VAL A 54 4.14 -1.34 -2.17
C VAL A 54 5.54 -0.88 -1.79
N ASP A 55 6.44 -1.78 -1.37
CA ASP A 55 7.82 -1.40 -0.98
C ASP A 55 8.56 -0.71 -2.14
N SER A 56 8.56 -1.32 -3.32
CA SER A 56 9.23 -0.78 -4.52
C SER A 56 8.70 0.60 -4.92
N LEU A 57 7.38 0.76 -4.99
CA LEU A 57 6.73 2.02 -5.34
C LEU A 57 6.96 3.09 -4.28
N SER A 58 6.98 2.71 -3.00
CA SER A 58 7.19 3.63 -1.89
C SER A 58 8.60 4.19 -1.86
N ARG A 59 9.62 3.34 -2.10
CA ARG A 59 11.01 3.79 -2.27
C ARG A 59 11.12 4.74 -3.44
N SER A 60 10.65 4.32 -4.62
CA SER A 60 10.71 5.14 -5.82
C SER A 60 9.99 6.48 -5.68
N TRP A 61 8.90 6.54 -4.92
CA TRP A 61 8.16 7.79 -4.70
C TRP A 61 8.85 8.66 -3.65
N SER A 62 9.36 8.08 -2.57
CA SER A 62 10.16 8.78 -1.55
C SER A 62 11.44 9.38 -2.15
N ASP A 63 12.16 8.64 -2.99
CA ASP A 63 13.36 9.12 -3.68
C ASP A 63 13.09 10.34 -4.57
N ARG A 64 11.87 10.42 -5.13
CA ARG A 64 11.42 11.54 -5.97
C ARG A 64 10.80 12.70 -5.18
N ASN A 65 10.52 12.51 -3.89
CA ASN A 65 9.86 13.49 -3.03
C ASN A 65 10.65 13.60 -1.72
N PRO A 66 11.67 14.49 -1.66
CA PRO A 66 12.62 14.54 -0.53
C PRO A 66 11.98 14.80 0.84
N GLU A 67 10.81 15.44 0.88
CA GLU A 67 10.04 15.70 2.09
C GLU A 67 9.20 14.50 2.57
N LEU A 68 9.07 13.47 1.72
CA LEU A 68 8.25 12.30 1.98
C LEU A 68 9.13 11.14 2.42
N VAL A 69 9.16 10.89 3.73
CA VAL A 69 9.81 9.71 4.31
C VAL A 69 9.15 8.41 3.81
N TYR A 70 9.96 7.35 3.73
CA TYR A 70 9.56 6.05 3.21
C TYR A 70 8.30 5.49 3.88
N GLU A 71 8.15 5.63 5.20
CA GLU A 71 7.04 5.05 5.95
C GLU A 71 5.71 5.73 5.59
N ARG A 72 5.75 7.05 5.39
CA ARG A 72 4.59 7.81 4.95
C ARG A 72 4.27 7.50 3.49
N ALA A 73 5.28 7.35 2.64
CA ALA A 73 5.09 6.84 1.28
C ALA A 73 4.41 5.47 1.31
N PHE A 74 4.91 4.53 2.12
CA PHE A 74 4.37 3.18 2.27
C PHE A 74 2.89 3.14 2.60
N LEU A 75 2.45 3.92 3.60
CA LEU A 75 1.05 4.01 4.00
C LEU A 75 0.16 4.56 2.88
N CYS A 76 0.62 5.62 2.22
CA CYS A 76 -0.05 6.26 1.10
C CYS A 76 -0.16 5.34 -0.14
N VAL A 77 0.94 4.68 -0.52
CA VAL A 77 1.01 3.74 -1.63
C VAL A 77 0.13 2.52 -1.36
N SER A 78 0.19 1.95 -0.16
CA SER A 78 -0.64 0.80 0.23
C SER A 78 -2.13 1.08 -0.01
N ALA A 79 -2.62 2.22 0.49
CA ALA A 79 -4.01 2.60 0.34
C ALA A 79 -4.39 2.88 -1.12
N LYS A 80 -3.55 3.63 -1.84
CA LYS A 80 -3.83 3.97 -3.25
C LYS A 80 -3.78 2.75 -4.16
N LEU A 81 -2.82 1.85 -3.96
CA LEU A 81 -2.66 0.63 -4.75
C LEU A 81 -3.85 -0.32 -4.51
N LEU A 82 -4.27 -0.50 -3.26
CA LEU A 82 -5.46 -1.30 -2.95
C LEU A 82 -6.70 -0.75 -3.68
N MET A 83 -6.91 0.57 -3.66
CA MET A 83 -8.02 1.22 -4.37
C MET A 83 -7.92 1.08 -5.89
N TYR A 84 -6.72 1.16 -6.45
CA TYR A 84 -6.47 0.94 -7.87
C TYR A 84 -6.82 -0.50 -8.27
N LEU A 85 -6.36 -1.49 -7.48
CA LEU A 85 -6.67 -2.89 -7.73
C LEU A 85 -8.16 -3.18 -7.56
N PHE A 86 -8.84 -2.57 -6.58
CA PHE A 86 -10.29 -2.72 -6.43
C PHE A 86 -11.05 -2.28 -7.69
N LYS A 87 -10.55 -1.26 -8.40
CA LYS A 87 -11.15 -0.78 -9.65
C LYS A 87 -10.82 -1.67 -10.84
N LYS A 88 -9.63 -2.26 -10.89
CA LYS A 88 -9.15 -3.05 -12.03
C LYS A 88 -9.51 -4.54 -11.94
N VAL A 89 -9.35 -5.13 -10.76
CA VAL A 89 -9.41 -6.58 -10.51
C VAL A 89 -10.14 -6.90 -9.19
N PRO A 90 -11.38 -6.41 -8.96
CA PRO A 90 -12.06 -6.48 -7.67
C PRO A 90 -12.14 -7.89 -7.07
N ALA A 91 -12.24 -8.93 -7.91
CA ALA A 91 -12.34 -10.33 -7.48
C ALA A 91 -11.11 -10.84 -6.71
N MET A 92 -9.95 -10.19 -6.84
CA MET A 92 -8.69 -10.63 -6.24
C MET A 92 -8.27 -9.82 -5.01
N VAL A 93 -8.97 -8.74 -4.71
CA VAL A 93 -8.53 -7.74 -3.75
C VAL A 93 -9.12 -8.02 -2.38
N ASP A 94 -8.23 -8.21 -1.43
CA ASP A 94 -8.57 -8.35 -0.02
C ASP A 94 -8.01 -7.14 0.75
N PRO A 95 -8.85 -6.39 1.48
CA PRO A 95 -8.38 -5.33 2.39
C PRO A 95 -7.29 -5.79 3.37
N SER A 96 -7.25 -7.08 3.72
CA SER A 96 -6.24 -7.66 4.60
C SER A 96 -4.81 -7.56 4.06
N TYR A 97 -4.63 -7.37 2.73
CA TYR A 97 -3.30 -7.16 2.14
C TYR A 97 -2.61 -5.93 2.72
N VAL A 98 -3.35 -4.82 2.91
CA VAL A 98 -2.78 -3.59 3.50
C VAL A 98 -2.38 -3.82 4.95
N ILE A 99 -3.26 -4.45 5.74
CA ILE A 99 -2.98 -4.73 7.17
C ILE A 99 -1.74 -5.60 7.30
N ARG A 100 -1.62 -6.64 6.47
CA ARG A 100 -0.49 -7.57 6.53
C ARG A 100 0.80 -6.95 6.00
N ALA A 101 0.75 -6.15 4.93
CA ALA A 101 1.91 -5.40 4.43
C ALA A 101 2.45 -4.44 5.50
N ILE A 102 1.57 -3.71 6.19
CA ILE A 102 1.95 -2.83 7.30
C ILE A 102 2.54 -3.63 8.45
N ASN A 103 1.86 -4.70 8.88
CA ASN A 103 2.32 -5.50 10.02
C ASN A 103 3.63 -6.24 9.74
N GLY A 104 3.90 -6.59 8.48
CA GLY A 104 5.15 -7.20 8.05
C GLY A 104 6.33 -6.23 7.98
N ASN A 105 6.07 -4.91 7.99
CA ASN A 105 7.12 -3.89 7.91
C ASN A 105 7.37 -3.26 9.29
N SER A 106 8.44 -3.70 9.97
CA SER A 106 8.80 -3.19 11.31
C SER A 106 9.09 -1.68 11.32
N GLN A 107 9.72 -1.15 10.28
CA GLN A 107 10.01 0.28 10.16
C GLN A 107 8.72 1.12 10.13
N VAL A 108 7.73 0.71 9.33
CA VAL A 108 6.42 1.37 9.26
C VAL A 108 5.65 1.25 10.57
N ARG A 109 5.69 0.08 11.23
CA ARG A 109 5.06 -0.10 12.55
C ARG A 109 5.67 0.82 13.60
N ASN A 110 6.99 0.86 13.69
CA ASN A 110 7.70 1.72 14.63
C ASN A 110 7.41 3.20 14.36
N TYR A 111 7.32 3.60 13.08
CA TYR A 111 6.89 4.94 12.70
C TYR A 111 5.47 5.24 13.19
N ILE A 112 4.52 4.32 13.01
CA ILE A 112 3.15 4.51 13.52
C ILE A 112 3.15 4.70 15.04
N GLU A 113 3.89 3.88 15.78
CA GLU A 113 3.97 3.95 17.23
C GLU A 113 4.63 5.24 17.72
N ALA A 114 5.74 5.65 17.10
CA ALA A 114 6.45 6.90 17.39
C ALA A 114 5.57 8.14 17.16
N HIS A 115 4.60 8.07 16.24
CA HIS A 115 3.64 9.13 15.98
C HIS A 115 2.35 9.01 16.79
N GLY A 116 2.38 8.23 17.90
CA GLY A 116 1.26 8.09 18.84
C GLY A 116 0.15 7.15 18.34
N GLY A 117 0.49 6.24 17.43
CA GLY A 117 -0.42 5.26 16.85
C GLY A 117 -1.40 5.85 15.83
N TRP A 118 -2.31 5.00 15.35
CA TRP A 118 -3.30 5.36 14.31
C TRP A 118 -4.20 6.56 14.67
N VAL A 119 -4.43 6.80 15.97
CA VAL A 119 -5.30 7.89 16.45
C VAL A 119 -4.58 9.25 16.40
N ARG A 120 -3.29 9.28 16.78
CA ARG A 120 -2.52 10.52 16.94
C ARG A 120 -1.57 10.81 15.78
N MET A 121 -1.40 9.88 14.85
CA MET A 121 -0.64 10.11 13.61
C MET A 121 -1.26 11.24 12.80
N ARG A 122 -0.86 12.49 13.08
CA ARG A 122 -1.23 13.70 12.33
C ARG A 122 -0.39 13.80 11.05
N ARG A 123 -0.75 14.78 10.21
CA ARG A 123 -0.30 14.95 8.82
C ARG A 123 1.19 14.74 8.63
#